data_AF-A0A955FE65-F1
#
_entry.id   AF-A0A955FE65-F1
#
_cell.length_a   1.000
_cell.length_b   1.000
_cell.length_c   1.000
_cell.angle_alpha   90.00
_cell.angle_beta   90.00
_cell.angle_gamma   90.00
#
_symmetry.space_group_name_H-M   'P 1'
#
loop_
_entity.id
_entity.type
_entity.pdbx_description
1 polymer ?
#
loop_
_entity_poly.entity_id
_entity_poly.type
_entity_poly.pdbx_seq_one_letter_code
_entity_poly.pdbx_strand_id
1 'polypeptide(L)'
;MHILTKSKTKFKVSFLGGIMLFLAAVVGLAVQAPKTYALCDNVNIVHCGLSGSSAKGYIDSTQHYWNTSKDDAGHTDIRKVMQWGGWTSGMVSGANTSNTKVGTLNSKTGKITVDGRVVASDTYMTARFTEGSGFTQVSPGVWKRLVTRSHAQDSYTVLIHFGSNGKADAGIAVDCGN
;
A
#
# COMPACT_ATOMS: atom_id res chain seq x y z
N MET A 1 42.76 -85.79 -6.09
CA MET A 1 42.05 -86.58 -5.06
C MET A 1 42.13 -85.81 -3.75
N HIS A 2 41.00 -85.30 -3.25
CA HIS A 2 40.75 -84.85 -1.86
C HIS A 2 41.62 -83.70 -1.28
N ILE A 3 41.15 -82.70 -0.53
CA ILE A 3 39.89 -82.40 0.18
C ILE A 3 39.86 -80.89 0.46
N LEU A 4 38.66 -80.31 0.37
CA LEU A 4 38.24 -78.99 0.88
C LEU A 4 38.13 -79.00 2.41
N THR A 5 38.46 -77.89 3.08
CA THR A 5 37.76 -77.40 4.30
C THR A 5 38.23 -75.96 4.58
N LYS A 6 37.39 -74.93 4.35
CA LYS A 6 36.56 -74.17 5.33
C LYS A 6 37.36 -73.64 6.53
N SER A 7 37.18 -72.45 7.11
CA SER A 7 36.30 -71.26 6.99
C SER A 7 36.73 -70.38 8.20
N LYS A 8 36.85 -69.05 8.16
CA LYS A 8 35.78 -68.09 8.53
C LYS A 8 36.32 -66.64 8.64
N THR A 9 35.67 -65.70 7.93
CA THR A 9 35.24 -64.31 8.32
C THR A 9 36.26 -63.28 8.85
N LYS A 10 36.26 -61.97 8.51
CA LYS A 10 35.44 -60.99 7.75
C LYS A 10 36.39 -59.79 7.49
N PHE A 11 36.72 -59.38 6.27
CA PHE A 11 36.05 -58.40 5.39
C PHE A 11 35.51 -57.12 6.06
N LYS A 12 36.22 -56.00 5.86
CA LYS A 12 35.66 -54.71 5.40
C LYS A 12 36.70 -53.94 4.59
N VAL A 13 36.53 -53.94 3.27
CA VAL A 13 37.08 -52.97 2.31
C VAL A 13 35.92 -52.04 1.93
N SER A 14 36.14 -50.74 1.89
CA SER A 14 35.42 -49.80 1.01
C SER A 14 36.31 -48.57 0.82
N PHE A 15 37.06 -48.50 -0.29
CA PHE A 15 36.69 -47.90 -1.59
C PHE A 15 36.51 -46.37 -1.49
N LEU A 16 37.50 -45.54 -1.86
CA LEU A 16 37.86 -45.03 -3.20
C LEU A 16 36.81 -44.15 -3.87
N GLY A 17 37.26 -42.96 -4.30
CA GLY A 17 36.57 -42.02 -5.21
C GLY A 17 36.20 -40.73 -4.47
N GLY A 18 36.81 -39.57 -4.70
CA GLY A 18 37.18 -38.95 -5.97
C GLY A 18 36.29 -37.72 -6.19
N ILE A 19 36.79 -36.74 -6.98
CA ILE A 19 36.05 -35.64 -7.65
C ILE A 19 36.34 -34.22 -7.12
N MET A 20 37.02 -33.48 -8.02
CA MET A 20 36.97 -32.04 -8.33
C MET A 20 36.34 -31.08 -7.32
N LEU A 21 37.17 -30.14 -6.84
CA LEU A 21 36.71 -28.85 -6.34
C LEU A 21 36.44 -27.91 -7.52
N PHE A 22 35.19 -27.86 -7.97
CA PHE A 22 34.66 -26.73 -8.74
C PHE A 22 34.36 -25.60 -7.75
N LEU A 23 35.20 -24.56 -7.73
CA LEU A 23 34.88 -23.30 -7.04
C LEU A 23 33.83 -22.55 -7.86
N ALA A 24 32.55 -22.72 -7.50
CA ALA A 24 31.48 -21.86 -7.97
C ALA A 24 31.63 -20.49 -7.29
N ALA A 25 31.94 -19.47 -8.11
CA ALA A 25 31.82 -18.07 -7.72
C ALA A 25 30.35 -17.77 -7.44
N VAL A 26 29.98 -17.71 -6.16
CA VAL A 26 28.68 -17.21 -5.72
C VAL A 26 28.70 -15.71 -5.95
N VAL A 27 28.16 -15.28 -7.09
CA VAL A 27 27.79 -13.88 -7.33
C VAL A 27 26.73 -13.56 -6.28
N GLY A 28 27.14 -12.79 -5.26
CA GLY A 28 26.25 -12.29 -4.23
C GLY A 28 25.17 -11.43 -4.87
N LEU A 29 24.02 -12.02 -5.13
CA LEU A 29 22.76 -11.28 -5.25
C LEU A 29 22.57 -10.59 -3.91
N ALA A 30 22.91 -9.31 -3.86
CA ALA A 30 22.45 -8.43 -2.80
C ALA A 30 20.93 -8.41 -2.87
N VAL A 31 20.29 -9.32 -2.15
CA VAL A 31 18.87 -9.24 -1.80
C VAL A 31 18.77 -7.97 -0.97
N GLN A 32 18.44 -6.85 -1.62
CA GLN A 32 18.08 -5.63 -0.92
C GLN A 32 16.99 -6.00 0.09
N ALA A 33 17.32 -5.92 1.37
CA ALA A 33 16.35 -6.09 2.43
C ALA A 33 15.15 -5.20 2.11
N PRO A 34 13.90 -5.68 2.29
CA PRO A 34 12.73 -4.87 2.03
C PRO A 34 12.87 -3.61 2.86
N LYS A 35 13.02 -2.45 2.19
CA LYS A 35 12.99 -1.14 2.85
C LYS A 35 11.74 -1.13 3.73
N THR A 36 11.94 -1.18 5.04
CA THR A 36 10.89 -1.00 6.03
C THR A 36 10.39 0.43 5.85
N TYR A 37 9.28 0.58 5.13
CA TYR A 37 8.62 1.87 5.03
C TYR A 37 8.15 2.23 6.44
N ALA A 38 8.45 3.46 6.87
CA ALA A 38 8.03 3.95 8.16
C ALA A 38 6.49 4.04 8.18
N LEU A 39 5.87 3.40 9.17
CA LEU A 39 4.45 3.54 9.45
C LEU A 39 4.15 5.04 9.66
N CYS A 40 3.16 5.56 8.95
CA CYS A 40 2.56 6.84 9.31
C CYS A 40 1.45 6.56 10.31
N ASP A 41 1.48 7.25 11.45
CA ASP A 41 0.51 7.01 12.53
C ASP A 41 -0.91 7.30 12.06
N ASN A 42 -1.11 8.29 11.17
CA ASN A 42 -2.42 8.65 10.62
C ASN A 42 -2.29 9.21 9.20
N VAL A 43 -3.20 8.80 8.31
CA VAL A 43 -3.47 9.45 7.00
C VAL A 43 -4.96 9.79 6.94
N ASN A 44 -5.30 10.95 6.38
CA ASN A 44 -6.69 11.33 6.11
C ASN A 44 -7.00 11.12 4.62
N ILE A 45 -8.02 10.31 4.35
CA ILE A 45 -8.47 9.98 3.00
C ILE A 45 -9.68 10.83 2.67
N VAL A 46 -9.63 11.52 1.53
CA VAL A 46 -10.81 12.17 0.96
C VAL A 46 -11.67 11.10 0.30
N HIS A 47 -12.94 10.99 0.72
CA HIS A 47 -13.90 10.11 0.06
C HIS A 47 -14.55 10.86 -1.11
N CYS A 48 -13.88 10.86 -2.25
CA CYS A 48 -14.45 11.23 -3.54
C CYS A 48 -14.07 10.17 -4.55
N GLY A 49 -14.95 9.86 -5.50
CA GLY A 49 -14.62 8.90 -6.55
C GLY A 49 -13.66 9.53 -7.52
N LEU A 50 -12.48 8.95 -7.70
CA LEU A 50 -11.57 9.34 -8.76
C LEU A 50 -11.97 8.64 -10.06
N SER A 51 -12.05 9.40 -11.13
CA SER A 51 -12.30 8.86 -12.46
C SER A 51 -11.04 8.18 -13.01
N GLY A 52 -11.21 7.14 -13.82
CA GLY A 52 -10.12 6.42 -14.48
C GLY A 52 -9.98 4.97 -14.02
N SER A 53 -8.98 4.27 -14.56
CA SER A 53 -8.72 2.84 -14.31
C SER A 53 -7.24 2.53 -14.09
N SER A 54 -6.42 3.56 -13.92
CA SER A 54 -4.97 3.44 -13.74
C SER A 54 -4.47 4.51 -12.77
N ALA A 55 -3.28 4.30 -12.19
CA ALA A 55 -2.64 5.28 -11.32
C ALA A 55 -2.56 6.67 -11.97
N LYS A 56 -2.18 6.73 -13.26
CA LYS A 56 -2.13 7.98 -14.03
C LYS A 56 -3.51 8.61 -14.17
N GLY A 57 -4.54 7.81 -14.48
CA GLY A 57 -5.92 8.30 -14.58
C GLY A 57 -6.44 8.89 -13.27
N TYR A 58 -6.17 8.24 -12.14
CA TYR A 58 -6.54 8.74 -10.81
C TYR A 58 -5.80 10.02 -10.43
N ILE A 59 -4.52 10.13 -10.79
CA ILE A 59 -3.75 11.37 -10.63
C ILE A 59 -4.37 12.49 -11.47
N ASP A 60 -4.71 12.21 -12.72
CA ASP A 60 -5.34 13.18 -13.62
C ASP A 60 -6.71 13.64 -13.09
N SER A 61 -7.52 12.71 -12.57
CA SER A 61 -8.80 13.02 -11.90
C SER A 61 -8.59 13.87 -10.63
N THR A 62 -7.58 13.54 -9.83
CA THR A 62 -7.20 14.34 -8.64
C THR A 62 -6.83 15.77 -9.04
N GLN A 63 -6.00 15.92 -10.07
CA GLN A 63 -5.62 17.23 -10.61
C GLN A 63 -6.83 17.97 -11.20
N HIS A 64 -7.73 17.27 -11.86
CA HIS A 64 -8.97 17.85 -12.39
C HIS A 64 -9.83 18.42 -11.27
N TYR A 65 -10.22 17.62 -10.26
CA TYR A 65 -11.02 18.10 -9.13
C TYR A 65 -10.35 19.22 -8.35
N TRP A 66 -9.03 19.13 -8.17
CA TRP A 66 -8.30 20.21 -7.57
C TRP A 66 -8.45 21.49 -8.39
N ASN A 67 -8.20 21.45 -9.69
CA ASN A 67 -8.18 22.63 -10.55
C ASN A 67 -9.58 23.24 -10.77
N THR A 68 -10.61 22.41 -10.95
CA THR A 68 -11.99 22.87 -11.14
C THR A 68 -12.69 23.22 -9.83
N SER A 69 -12.17 22.72 -8.70
CA SER A 69 -12.86 22.73 -7.41
C SER A 69 -14.26 22.14 -7.47
N LYS A 70 -14.52 21.22 -8.40
CA LYS A 70 -15.83 20.59 -8.60
C LYS A 70 -15.67 19.07 -8.70
N ASP A 71 -16.44 18.33 -7.93
CA ASP A 71 -16.55 16.87 -8.09
C ASP A 71 -17.63 16.47 -9.09
N ASP A 72 -17.74 15.18 -9.37
CA ASP A 72 -18.72 14.64 -10.32
C ASP A 72 -20.18 14.85 -9.90
N ALA A 73 -20.45 15.05 -8.59
CA ALA A 73 -21.77 15.41 -8.05
C ALA A 73 -22.04 16.92 -8.12
N GLY A 74 -21.06 17.71 -8.54
CA GLY A 74 -21.16 19.16 -8.70
C GLY A 74 -20.90 19.97 -7.44
N HIS A 75 -20.40 19.36 -6.37
CA HIS A 75 -20.01 20.08 -5.16
C HIS A 75 -18.76 20.94 -5.41
N THR A 76 -18.81 22.20 -5.01
CA THR A 76 -17.79 23.22 -5.34
C THR A 76 -16.71 23.41 -4.26
N ASP A 77 -16.71 22.56 -3.24
CA ASP A 77 -15.80 22.62 -2.10
C ASP A 77 -14.78 21.48 -2.07
N ILE A 78 -14.73 20.62 -3.10
CA ILE A 78 -13.86 19.45 -3.12
C ILE A 78 -12.38 19.83 -2.91
N ARG A 79 -11.91 20.96 -3.47
CA ARG A 79 -10.54 21.45 -3.20
C ARG A 79 -10.31 21.70 -1.70
N LYS A 80 -11.28 22.29 -1.00
CA LYS A 80 -11.19 22.53 0.45
C LYS A 80 -11.18 21.22 1.22
N VAL A 81 -11.99 20.24 0.79
CA VAL A 81 -11.98 18.90 1.39
C VAL A 81 -10.63 18.21 1.17
N MET A 82 -10.05 18.32 -0.03
CA MET A 82 -8.72 17.80 -0.33
C MET A 82 -7.63 18.45 0.52
N GLN A 83 -7.69 19.77 0.71
CA GLN A 83 -6.79 20.50 1.60
C GLN A 83 -6.89 20.01 3.05
N TRP A 84 -8.10 19.78 3.54
CA TRP A 84 -8.32 19.13 4.86
C TRP A 84 -7.81 17.69 4.93
N GLY A 85 -7.84 16.97 3.80
CA GLY A 85 -7.24 15.66 3.62
C GLY A 85 -5.71 15.67 3.55
N GLY A 86 -5.06 16.84 3.63
CA GLY A 86 -3.60 17.00 3.61
C GLY A 86 -3.03 17.34 2.22
N TRP A 87 -3.83 17.36 1.16
CA TRP A 87 -3.34 17.72 -0.17
C TRP A 87 -3.01 19.20 -0.28
N THR A 88 -1.87 19.50 -0.92
CA THR A 88 -1.44 20.87 -1.21
C THR A 88 -1.33 21.11 -2.71
N SER A 89 -1.32 22.37 -3.14
CA SER A 89 -1.13 22.71 -4.55
C SER A 89 0.15 22.09 -5.12
N GLY A 90 1.24 22.11 -4.33
CA GLY A 90 2.52 21.53 -4.73
C GLY A 90 2.46 20.00 -4.92
N MET A 91 1.80 19.30 -4.00
CA MET A 91 1.57 17.85 -4.11
C MET A 91 0.77 17.52 -5.37
N VAL A 92 -0.34 18.23 -5.62
CA VAL A 92 -1.19 17.96 -6.78
C VAL A 92 -0.46 18.26 -8.09
N SER A 93 0.22 19.39 -8.19
CA SER A 93 0.99 19.74 -9.40
C SER A 93 2.19 18.82 -9.64
N GLY A 94 2.78 18.28 -8.57
CA GLY A 94 3.92 17.39 -8.62
C GLY A 94 3.56 15.90 -8.67
N ALA A 95 2.27 15.55 -8.52
CA ALA A 95 1.81 14.18 -8.48
C ALA A 95 2.09 13.47 -9.81
N ASN A 96 2.73 12.31 -9.72
CA ASN A 96 3.03 11.45 -10.84
C ASN A 96 3.13 9.99 -10.33
N THR A 97 3.31 9.04 -11.24
CA THR A 97 3.30 7.61 -10.89
C THR A 97 4.50 7.13 -10.06
N SER A 98 5.52 7.97 -9.86
CA SER A 98 6.67 7.65 -9.00
C SER A 98 6.45 8.02 -7.53
N ASN A 99 5.72 9.11 -7.26
CA ASN A 99 5.45 9.61 -5.90
C ASN A 99 3.99 9.40 -5.46
N THR A 100 3.12 8.93 -6.36
CA THR A 100 1.71 8.69 -6.08
C THR A 100 1.35 7.30 -6.56
N LYS A 101 0.82 6.47 -5.65
CA LYS A 101 0.58 5.05 -5.92
C LYS A 101 -0.83 4.65 -5.53
N VAL A 102 -1.34 3.65 -6.21
CA VAL A 102 -2.60 3.00 -5.86
C VAL A 102 -2.33 2.01 -4.72
N GLY A 103 -3.21 2.03 -3.72
CA GLY A 103 -3.20 1.11 -2.60
C GLY A 103 -4.60 0.64 -2.26
N THR A 104 -4.66 -0.11 -1.16
CA THR A 104 -5.92 -0.60 -0.60
C THR A 104 -6.02 -0.15 0.84
N LEU A 105 -7.09 0.56 1.15
CA LEU A 105 -7.51 0.85 2.51
C LEU A 105 -8.42 -0.27 2.99
N ASN A 106 -8.03 -0.99 4.03
CA ASN A 106 -8.89 -1.97 4.68
C ASN A 106 -9.71 -1.26 5.79
N SER A 107 -11.03 -1.15 5.60
CA SER A 107 -11.88 -0.39 6.52
C SER A 107 -12.03 -1.05 7.89
N LYS A 108 -11.89 -2.38 7.98
CA LYS A 108 -11.96 -3.11 9.27
C LYS A 108 -10.76 -2.86 10.18
N THR A 109 -9.58 -2.63 9.59
CA THR A 109 -8.32 -2.46 10.33
C THR A 109 -7.80 -1.03 10.32
N GLY A 110 -8.32 -0.18 9.43
CA GLY A 110 -7.83 1.18 9.22
C GLY A 110 -6.44 1.28 8.61
N LYS A 111 -5.93 0.18 8.04
CA LYS A 111 -4.60 0.12 7.43
C LYS A 111 -4.67 0.36 5.94
N ILE A 112 -3.70 1.13 5.44
CA ILE A 112 -3.45 1.30 4.01
C ILE A 112 -2.26 0.47 3.61
N THR A 113 -2.44 -0.36 2.59
CA THR A 113 -1.39 -1.18 2.00
C THR A 113 -1.08 -0.72 0.58
N VAL A 114 0.20 -0.50 0.28
CA VAL A 114 0.71 -0.21 -1.07
C VAL A 114 1.83 -1.19 -1.37
N ASP A 115 1.81 -1.84 -2.53
CA ASP A 115 2.80 -2.85 -2.94
C ASP A 115 3.02 -3.94 -1.86
N GLY A 116 1.95 -4.37 -1.20
CA GLY A 116 1.99 -5.40 -0.14
C GLY A 116 2.52 -4.93 1.22
N ARG A 117 2.78 -3.62 1.41
CA ARG A 117 3.31 -3.07 2.68
C ARG A 117 2.35 -2.07 3.29
N VAL A 118 2.19 -2.12 4.61
CA VAL A 118 1.42 -1.13 5.37
C VAL A 118 2.17 0.19 5.36
N VAL A 119 1.53 1.24 4.84
CA VAL A 119 2.11 2.60 4.76
C VAL A 119 1.46 3.58 5.73
N ALA A 120 0.25 3.26 6.20
CA ALA A 120 -0.46 4.01 7.22
C ALA A 120 -1.35 3.09 8.07
N SER A 121 -1.53 3.46 9.34
CA SER A 121 -2.54 2.92 10.25
C SER A 121 -3.50 4.03 10.70
N ASP A 122 -4.55 3.64 11.45
CA ASP A 122 -5.52 4.56 12.06
C ASP A 122 -6.06 5.63 11.10
N THR A 123 -6.38 5.16 9.88
CA THR A 123 -6.79 6.02 8.78
C THR A 123 -8.12 6.70 9.08
N TYR A 124 -8.16 8.02 8.87
CA TYR A 124 -9.39 8.80 8.87
C TYR A 124 -9.91 8.91 7.45
N MET A 125 -11.22 9.00 7.31
CA MET A 125 -11.87 9.31 6.05
C MET A 125 -12.75 10.54 6.22
N THR A 126 -12.61 11.48 5.30
CA THR A 126 -13.40 12.72 5.22
C THR A 126 -14.42 12.59 4.10
N ALA A 127 -15.70 12.76 4.42
CA ALA A 127 -16.80 12.71 3.46
C ALA A 127 -18.00 13.53 3.91
N ARG A 128 -19.01 13.60 3.06
CA ARG A 128 -20.36 14.07 3.42
C ARG A 128 -21.14 12.93 4.07
N PHE A 129 -20.84 12.63 5.33
CA PHE A 129 -21.56 11.62 6.09
C PHE A 129 -22.79 12.20 6.79
N THR A 130 -23.75 11.32 7.13
CA THR A 130 -24.76 11.60 8.14
C THR A 130 -24.06 11.75 9.50
N GLU A 131 -24.29 12.88 10.19
CA GLU A 131 -23.68 13.19 11.48
C GLU A 131 -24.04 12.18 12.57
N GLY A 132 -23.21 12.11 13.63
CA GLY A 132 -23.42 11.20 14.75
C GLY A 132 -22.20 11.09 15.68
N SER A 133 -22.21 10.12 16.58
CA SER A 133 -21.07 9.87 17.47
C SER A 133 -19.83 9.42 16.68
N GLY A 134 -18.68 10.05 16.94
CA GLY A 134 -17.41 9.74 16.28
C GLY A 134 -17.14 10.48 14.97
N PHE A 135 -18.01 11.43 14.60
CA PHE A 135 -17.78 12.37 13.51
C PHE A 135 -17.21 13.68 14.04
N THR A 136 -16.26 14.27 13.32
CA THR A 136 -15.75 15.62 13.60
C THR A 136 -15.92 16.47 12.35
N GLN A 137 -16.60 17.60 12.47
CA GLN A 137 -16.82 18.48 11.32
C GLN A 137 -15.49 19.10 10.91
N VAL A 138 -15.20 19.08 9.61
CA VAL A 138 -14.01 19.75 9.05
C VAL A 138 -14.39 20.90 8.11
N SER A 139 -15.59 20.84 7.53
CA SER A 139 -16.20 21.91 6.73
C SER A 139 -17.72 21.78 6.81
N PRO A 140 -18.53 22.83 6.55
CA PRO A 140 -19.98 22.68 6.48
C PRO A 140 -20.41 21.50 5.59
N GLY A 141 -21.16 20.56 6.17
CA GLY A 141 -21.61 19.35 5.49
C GLY A 141 -20.52 18.32 5.17
N VAL A 142 -19.32 18.43 5.76
CA VAL A 142 -18.20 17.51 5.58
C VAL A 142 -17.61 17.13 6.93
N TRP A 143 -17.50 15.83 7.17
CA TRP A 143 -17.09 15.25 8.43
C TRP A 143 -15.94 14.29 8.22
N LYS A 144 -15.01 14.24 9.17
CA LYS A 144 -14.02 13.16 9.27
C LYS A 144 -14.44 12.16 10.34
N ARG A 145 -14.07 10.90 10.13
CA ARG A 145 -14.18 9.83 11.13
C ARG A 145 -13.08 8.81 10.92
N LEU A 146 -12.80 8.02 11.96
CA LEU A 146 -11.99 6.80 11.80
C LEU A 146 -12.71 5.83 10.85
N VAL A 147 -11.96 5.28 9.90
CA VAL A 147 -12.50 4.34 8.92
C VAL A 147 -12.99 3.03 9.54
N THR A 148 -12.54 2.70 10.75
CA THR A 148 -12.92 1.47 11.46
C THR A 148 -14.29 1.51 12.11
N ARG A 149 -14.96 2.67 12.16
CA ARG A 149 -16.23 2.79 12.89
C ARG A 149 -17.44 2.21 12.16
N SER A 150 -17.60 2.47 10.87
CA SER A 150 -18.75 1.98 10.10
C SER A 150 -18.58 2.33 8.62
N HIS A 151 -18.43 1.38 7.71
CA HIS A 151 -18.33 1.68 6.28
C HIS A 151 -19.16 0.68 5.49
N ALA A 152 -19.71 1.12 4.34
CA ALA A 152 -20.48 0.25 3.46
C ALA A 152 -19.61 -0.84 2.81
N GLN A 153 -18.30 -0.59 2.70
CA GLN A 153 -17.34 -1.48 2.06
C GLN A 153 -16.26 -1.92 3.05
N ASP A 154 -15.80 -3.17 2.91
CA ASP A 154 -14.71 -3.75 3.70
C ASP A 154 -13.33 -3.21 3.29
N SER A 155 -13.24 -2.64 2.08
CA SER A 155 -12.02 -2.03 1.56
C SER A 155 -12.33 -0.97 0.51
N TYR A 156 -11.43 0.00 0.39
CA TYR A 156 -11.45 1.01 -0.66
C TYR A 156 -10.15 0.95 -1.46
N THR A 157 -10.26 1.06 -2.78
CA THR A 157 -9.10 1.43 -3.59
C THR A 157 -8.77 2.89 -3.26
N VAL A 158 -7.49 3.21 -3.05
CA VAL A 158 -7.06 4.56 -2.68
C VAL A 158 -5.86 4.99 -3.52
N LEU A 159 -5.80 6.26 -3.90
CA LEU A 159 -4.62 6.92 -4.43
C LEU A 159 -3.88 7.59 -3.28
N ILE A 160 -2.60 7.26 -3.08
CA ILE A 160 -1.77 7.72 -1.96
C ILE A 160 -0.58 8.48 -2.50
N HIS A 161 -0.39 9.71 -2.03
CA HIS A 161 0.82 10.48 -2.25
C HIS A 161 1.87 10.13 -1.19
N PHE A 162 3.13 10.12 -1.60
CA PHE A 162 4.30 9.91 -0.75
C PHE A 162 5.18 11.14 -0.76
N GLY A 163 5.49 11.65 0.42
CA GLY A 163 6.47 12.72 0.61
C GLY A 163 7.89 12.28 0.25
N SER A 164 8.82 13.23 0.19
CA SER A 164 10.24 12.99 -0.12
C SER A 164 10.95 12.04 0.85
N ASN A 165 10.41 11.89 2.06
CA ASN A 165 10.87 10.94 3.08
C ASN A 165 10.32 9.52 2.88
N GLY A 166 9.54 9.27 1.81
CA GLY A 166 8.92 7.98 1.52
C GLY A 166 7.72 7.63 2.40
N LYS A 167 7.17 8.61 3.14
CA LYS A 167 5.99 8.44 4.00
C LYS A 167 4.72 8.83 3.25
N ALA A 168 3.64 8.08 3.47
CA ALA A 168 2.32 8.47 2.99
C ALA A 168 1.83 9.70 3.75
N ASP A 169 1.47 10.77 3.04
CA ASP A 169 1.10 12.06 3.66
C ASP A 169 -0.29 12.57 3.25
N ALA A 170 -0.85 12.08 2.15
CA ALA A 170 -2.21 12.37 1.73
C ALA A 170 -2.80 11.21 0.90
N GLY A 171 -4.12 11.07 0.90
CA GLY A 171 -4.78 10.10 0.04
C GLY A 171 -6.22 10.43 -0.31
N ILE A 172 -6.74 9.75 -1.32
CA ILE A 172 -8.09 9.91 -1.86
C ILE A 172 -8.62 8.52 -2.21
N ALA A 173 -9.87 8.24 -1.88
CA ALA A 173 -10.54 7.03 -2.35
C ALA A 173 -10.66 7.06 -3.88
N VAL A 174 -10.58 5.92 -4.55
CA VAL A 174 -10.90 5.84 -5.98
C VAL A 174 -12.39 5.63 -6.15
N ASP A 175 -13.01 4.85 -5.27
CA ASP A 175 -14.42 4.50 -5.36
C ASP A 175 -15.27 5.45 -4.51
N CYS A 176 -16.21 6.15 -5.16
CA CYS A 176 -17.28 6.86 -4.46
C CYS A 176 -18.32 5.83 -4.03
N GLY A 177 -18.15 5.22 -2.87
CA GLY A 177 -19.25 4.56 -2.19
C GLY A 177 -20.17 5.61 -1.60
N ASN A 178 -21.15 6.09 -2.38
CA ASN A 178 -22.34 6.74 -1.81
C ASN A 178 -23.39 5.66 -1.53
#